data_AF-R9A1Z0-F1
#
_entry.id   AF-R9A1Z0-F1
#
_cell.length_a   1.000
_cell.length_b   1.000
_cell.length_c   1.000
_cell.angle_alpha   90.00
_cell.angle_beta   90.00
_cell.angle_gamma   90.00
#
_symmetry.space_group_name_H-M   'P 1'
#
loop_
_entity.id
_entity.type
_entity.pdbx_description
1 polymer ?
#
loop_
_entity_poly.entity_id
_entity_poly.type
_entity_poly.pdbx_seq_one_letter_code
_entity_poly.pdbx_strand_id
1 'polypeptide(L)'
;MFGKLGNISEEGLCFLGEDDLLSDEIESQVLGSIVWSKGTKRMFFEGTIIWTQTSKIKNVIYYIAGIQFQERLNLTDSMLARSLEIK
;
A
#
# COMPACT_ATOMS: atom_id res chain seq x y z
N MET A 1 10.31 0.62 3.09
CA MET A 1 10.32 0.39 1.62
C MET A 1 9.36 1.36 0.95
N PHE A 2 9.70 1.90 -0.22
CA PHE A 2 8.85 2.89 -0.91
C PHE A 2 8.13 2.24 -2.11
N GLY A 3 6.79 2.29 -2.11
CA GLY A 3 5.99 1.89 -3.28
C GLY A 3 4.97 2.93 -3.67
N LYS A 4 4.33 2.70 -4.82
CA LYS A 4 3.22 3.53 -5.30
C LYS A 4 1.93 3.06 -4.64
N LEU A 5 1.12 4.02 -4.23
CA LEU A 5 -0.25 3.74 -3.86
C LEU A 5 -1.07 3.55 -5.15
N GLY A 6 -1.74 2.39 -5.27
CA GLY A 6 -2.75 2.16 -6.29
C GLY A 6 -4.09 2.75 -5.84
N ASN A 7 -5.03 1.87 -5.51
CA ASN A 7 -6.33 2.24 -4.94
C ASN A 7 -6.27 2.26 -3.40
N ILE A 8 -7.06 3.13 -2.78
CA ILE A 8 -7.25 3.19 -1.33
C ILE A 8 -8.74 3.36 -1.01
N SER A 9 -9.20 2.66 0.02
CA SER A 9 -10.51 2.82 0.64
C SER A 9 -10.33 2.92 2.15
N GLU A 10 -11.42 3.10 2.89
CA GLU A 10 -11.37 3.14 4.36
C GLU A 10 -11.01 1.78 4.99
N GLU A 11 -11.13 0.69 4.22
CA GLU A 11 -10.92 -0.69 4.70
C GLU A 11 -9.56 -1.27 4.27
N GLY A 12 -8.88 -0.64 3.32
CA GLY A 12 -7.61 -1.14 2.83
C GLY A 12 -7.04 -0.37 1.65
N LEU A 13 -5.93 -0.88 1.12
CA LEU A 13 -5.26 -0.30 -0.04
C LEU A 13 -4.60 -1.34 -0.92
N CYS A 14 -4.21 -0.90 -2.11
CA CYS A 14 -3.39 -1.64 -3.05
C CYS A 14 -2.00 -1.00 -3.11
N PHE A 15 -0.98 -1.79 -2.79
CA PHE A 15 0.42 -1.45 -2.92
C PHE A 15 0.95 -1.91 -4.28
N LEU A 16 1.77 -1.07 -4.92
CA LEU A 16 2.47 -1.39 -6.15
C LEU A 16 3.97 -1.13 -5.97
N GLY A 17 4.77 -2.19 -5.98
CA GLY A 17 6.24 -2.16 -5.91
C GLY A 17 6.89 -2.75 -7.16
N GLU A 18 8.17 -2.44 -7.35
CA GLU A 18 9.02 -3.10 -8.37
C GLU A 18 9.82 -4.26 -7.75
N ASP A 19 9.82 -4.40 -6.42
CA ASP A 19 10.49 -5.47 -5.68
C ASP A 19 9.50 -6.53 -5.19
N ASP A 20 9.94 -7.80 -5.17
CA ASP A 20 9.17 -9.01 -4.85
C ASP A 20 8.87 -9.18 -3.34
N LEU A 21 9.10 -8.16 -2.53
CA LEU A 21 9.29 -8.34 -1.09
C LEU A 21 8.01 -8.64 -0.31
N LEU A 22 6.84 -8.55 -0.94
CA LEU A 22 5.56 -8.86 -0.31
C LEU A 22 4.89 -10.12 -0.88
N SER A 23 5.45 -10.74 -1.91
CA SER A 23 4.77 -11.82 -2.64
C SER A 23 4.56 -13.09 -1.81
N ASP A 24 5.51 -13.39 -0.93
CA ASP A 24 5.50 -14.55 -0.02
C ASP A 24 4.92 -14.22 1.36
N GLU A 25 4.48 -12.97 1.58
CA GLU A 25 4.08 -12.44 2.89
C GLU A 25 2.55 -12.44 3.09
N ILE A 26 1.83 -13.36 2.44
CA ILE A 26 0.37 -13.46 2.62
C ILE A 26 0.08 -13.80 4.09
N GLU A 27 -0.94 -13.12 4.66
CA GLU A 27 -1.30 -13.16 6.09
C GLU A 27 -0.30 -12.46 7.03
N SER A 28 0.84 -11.97 6.53
CA SER A 28 1.77 -11.18 7.33
C SER A 28 1.16 -9.81 7.68
N GLN A 29 1.46 -9.37 8.91
CA GLN A 29 1.12 -8.02 9.35
C GLN A 29 2.14 -7.00 8.82
N VAL A 30 1.63 -5.84 8.44
CA VAL A 30 2.44 -4.74 7.90
C VAL A 30 2.13 -3.46 8.65
N LEU A 31 3.19 -2.75 9.01
CA LEU A 31 3.12 -1.39 9.53
C LEU A 31 3.45 -0.42 8.41
N GLY A 32 2.49 0.44 8.09
CA GLY A 32 2.57 1.32 6.95
C GLY A 32 2.39 2.79 7.31
N SER A 33 2.86 3.66 6.43
CA SER A 33 2.40 5.05 6.43
C SER A 33 2.00 5.54 5.04
N ILE A 34 0.88 6.23 5.00
CA ILE A 34 0.34 6.92 3.83
C ILE A 34 0.83 8.36 3.89
N VAL A 35 1.49 8.82 2.81
CA VAL A 35 2.00 10.19 2.70
C VAL A 35 1.24 10.96 1.64
N TRP A 36 0.73 12.14 2.02
CA TRP A 36 -0.02 13.03 1.13
C TRP A 36 0.88 13.95 0.31
N SER A 37 0.32 14.51 -0.77
CA SER A 37 1.03 15.39 -1.71
C SER A 37 1.85 16.47 -0.99
N LYS A 38 3.14 16.57 -1.32
CA LYS A 38 4.14 17.45 -0.68
C LYS A 38 4.57 17.06 0.75
N GLY A 39 4.22 15.88 1.24
CA GLY A 39 4.70 15.35 2.52
C GLY A 39 4.13 16.05 3.76
N THR A 40 3.12 16.90 3.59
CA THR A 40 2.58 17.76 4.65
C THR A 40 1.74 17.01 5.68
N LYS A 41 1.29 15.79 5.34
CA LYS A 41 0.52 14.93 6.23
C LYS A 41 1.03 13.49 6.07
N ARG A 42 1.06 12.76 7.18
CA ARG A 42 1.35 11.33 7.26
C ARG A 42 0.31 10.68 8.16
N MET A 43 -0.18 9.51 7.77
CA MET A 43 -1.07 8.67 8.57
C MET A 43 -0.47 7.29 8.63
N PHE A 44 -0.44 6.75 9.83
CA PHE A 44 0.04 5.41 10.07
C PHE A 44 -1.14 4.44 10.01
N PHE A 45 -0.88 3.23 9.55
CA PHE A 45 -1.84 2.15 9.56
C PHE A 45 -1.15 0.84 9.92
N GLU A 46 -1.91 -0.06 10.52
CA GLU A 46 -1.57 -1.47 10.65
C GLU A 46 -2.49 -2.25 9.73
N GLY A 47 -1.96 -3.26 9.05
CA GLY A 47 -2.75 -4.05 8.12
C GLY A 47 -2.23 -5.46 7.94
N THR A 48 -3.00 -6.26 7.21
CA THR A 48 -2.66 -7.63 6.84
C THR A 48 -2.65 -7.76 5.33
N ILE A 49 -1.63 -8.43 4.79
CA ILE A 49 -1.59 -8.76 3.36
C ILE A 49 -2.59 -9.88 3.09
N ILE A 50 -3.59 -9.61 2.25
CA ILE A 50 -4.69 -10.54 1.98
C ILE A 50 -4.58 -11.22 0.60
N TRP A 51 -3.81 -10.64 -0.32
CA TRP A 51 -3.49 -11.24 -1.62
C TRP A 51 -2.28 -10.56 -2.25
N THR A 52 -1.61 -11.29 -3.13
CA THR A 52 -0.47 -10.81 -3.92
C THR A 52 -0.67 -11.17 -5.40
N GLN A 53 -0.14 -10.34 -6.30
CA GLN A 53 -0.18 -10.59 -7.74
C GLN A 53 1.06 -9.97 -8.40
N THR A 54 1.60 -10.65 -9.41
CA THR A 54 2.62 -10.07 -10.30
C THR A 54 2.00 -9.58 -11.61
N SER A 55 2.43 -8.43 -12.11
CA SER A 55 2.02 -7.91 -13.41
C SER A 55 3.22 -7.42 -14.21
N LYS A 56 3.25 -7.68 -15.52
CA LYS A 56 4.31 -7.20 -16.41
C LYS A 56 3.80 -6.05 -17.27
N ILE A 57 4.31 -4.84 -17.03
CA ILE A 57 3.92 -3.63 -17.76
C ILE A 57 5.15 -3.03 -18.43
N LYS A 58 5.12 -2.87 -19.76
CA LYS A 58 6.22 -2.28 -20.55
C LYS A 58 7.60 -2.91 -20.22
N ASN A 59 7.60 -4.24 -20.07
CA ASN A 59 8.78 -5.05 -19.75
C ASN A 59 9.34 -4.93 -18.31
N VAL A 60 8.66 -4.21 -17.42
CA VAL A 60 8.95 -4.15 -15.99
C VAL A 60 7.99 -5.07 -15.24
N ILE A 61 8.50 -5.87 -14.31
CA ILE A 61 7.68 -6.68 -13.40
C ILE A 61 7.29 -5.79 -12.22
N TYR A 62 6.00 -5.79 -11.91
CA TYR A 62 5.44 -5.13 -10.76
C TYR A 62 4.83 -6.17 -9.83
N TYR A 63 5.04 -5.94 -8.54
CA TYR A 63 4.50 -6.74 -7.45
C TYR A 63 3.41 -5.95 -6.77
N ILE A 64 2.22 -6.53 -6.75
CA ILE A 64 0.99 -5.91 -6.29
C ILE A 64 0.56 -6.66 -5.03
N ALA A 65 0.22 -5.92 -3.98
CA ALA A 65 -0.31 -6.49 -2.76
C ALA A 65 -1.59 -5.76 -2.31
N GLY A 66 -2.61 -6.53 -1.96
CA GLY A 66 -3.78 -6.02 -1.27
C GLY A 66 -3.56 -6.05 0.23
N ILE A 67 -3.70 -4.90 0.87
CA ILE A 67 -3.52 -4.75 2.31
C ILE A 67 -4.87 -4.34 2.91
N GLN A 68 -5.38 -5.16 3.82
CA GLN A 68 -6.55 -4.84 4.62
C GLN A 68 -6.10 -4.10 5.88
N PHE A 69 -6.72 -2.98 6.22
CA PHE A 69 -6.41 -2.30 7.48
C PHE A 69 -7.03 -3.05 8.66
N GLN A 70 -6.33 -3.06 9.79
CA GLN A 70 -6.90 -3.58 11.03
C GLN A 70 -8.00 -2.67 11.57
N GLU A 71 -7.85 -1.35 11.38
CA GLU A 71 -8.84 -0.35 11.75
C GLU A 71 -9.24 0.50 10.53
N ARG A 72 -10.53 0.82 10.46
CA ARG A 72 -11.07 1.65 9.38
C ARG A 72 -10.45 3.04 9.41
N LEU A 73 -9.84 3.45 8.29
CA LEU A 73 -9.25 4.78 8.16
C LEU A 73 -10.29 5.81 7.73
N ASN A 74 -10.29 6.98 8.38
CA ASN A 74 -11.13 8.10 7.98
C ASN A 74 -10.43 8.92 6.88
N LEU A 75 -10.91 8.81 5.64
CA LEU A 75 -10.28 9.39 4.44
C LEU A 75 -10.94 10.69 3.96
N THR A 76 -11.40 11.53 4.89
CA THR A 76 -12.46 12.54 4.70
C THR A 76 -12.29 13.62 3.62
N ASP A 77 -11.16 13.83 2.95
CA ASP A 77 -11.08 14.84 1.87
C ASP A 77 -9.95 14.63 0.85
N SER A 78 -10.28 14.40 -0.43
CA SER A 78 -9.42 14.64 -1.61
C SER A 78 -7.99 14.07 -1.58
N MET A 79 -7.81 12.90 -0.98
CA MET A 79 -6.49 12.42 -0.57
C MET A 79 -5.76 11.70 -1.70
N LEU A 80 -5.11 12.47 -2.58
CA LEU A 80 -4.09 12.03 -3.56
C LEU A 80 -2.84 11.50 -2.86
N ALA A 81 -2.96 10.38 -2.15
CA ALA A 81 -1.82 9.72 -1.56
C ALA A 81 -0.94 9.12 -2.67
N ARG A 82 0.39 9.32 -2.56
CA ARG A 82 1.33 9.02 -3.66
C ARG A 82 2.34 7.94 -3.31
N SER A 83 2.65 7.79 -2.04
CA SER A 83 3.71 6.89 -1.59
C SER A 83 3.32 6.17 -0.32
N LEU A 84 3.76 4.93 -0.24
CA LEU A 84 3.56 4.05 0.89
C LEU A 84 4.93 3.64 1.43
N GLU A 85 5.09 3.73 2.75
CA GLU A 85 6.26 3.24 3.46
C GLU A 85 5.86 2.04 4.32
N ILE A 86 6.27 0.82 3.94
CA ILE A 86 6.13 -0.40 4.77
C ILE A 86 7.43 -0.62 5.55
N LYS A 87 7.32 -0.91 6.84
CA LYS A 87 8.40 -1.37 7.71
C LYS A 87 8.30 -2.87 7.95
#